data_AF-A0A9E1SRB8-F1
#
_entry.id   AF-A0A9E1SRB8-F1
#
_cell.length_a   1.000
_cell.length_b   1.000
_cell.length_c   1.000
_cell.angle_alpha   90.00
_cell.angle_beta   90.00
_cell.angle_gamma   90.00
#
_symmetry.space_group_name_H-M   'P 1'
#
loop_
_entity.id
_entity.type
_entity.pdbx_description
1 polymer ?
#
loop_
_entity_poly.entity_id
_entity_poly.type
_entity_poly.pdbx_seq_one_letter_code
_entity_poly.pdbx_strand_id
1 'polypeptide(L)'
;PGYAAVSMGLLIGSQPDAFVVCHHASRSHMDGWESYILPTIEQVIERTTDIGSLTNPNIKCVGISVNTSGMSEQQREDYCADVSKKLGLPCIDPHVHGTDKIIDTLVA
;
A
#
# COMPACT_ATOMS: atom_id res chain seq x y z
N PRO A 1 8.58 -5.01 13.77
CA PRO A 1 9.59 -5.90 14.40
C PRO A 1 9.40 -7.39 14.11
N GLY A 2 8.21 -7.97 14.37
CA GLY A 2 8.01 -9.42 14.27
C GLY A 2 7.96 -10.02 12.87
N TYR A 3 7.47 -9.27 11.87
CA TYR A 3 7.11 -9.84 10.55
C TYR A 3 7.98 -9.38 9.37
N ALA A 4 8.96 -8.51 9.61
CA ALA A 4 9.75 -7.89 8.55
C ALA A 4 10.52 -8.94 7.72
N ALA A 5 11.07 -9.97 8.36
CA ALA A 5 11.82 -11.02 7.67
C ALA A 5 10.99 -11.76 6.61
N VAL A 6 9.69 -11.94 6.85
CA VAL A 6 8.78 -12.61 5.90
C VAL A 6 8.54 -11.71 4.68
N SER A 7 8.20 -10.44 4.90
CA SER A 7 8.00 -9.48 3.82
C SER A 7 9.25 -9.31 2.96
N MET A 8 10.44 -9.27 3.59
CA MET A 8 11.72 -9.19 2.89
C MET A 8 11.98 -10.43 2.05
N GLY A 9 11.75 -11.63 2.60
CA GLY A 9 11.91 -12.88 1.86
C GLY A 9 10.98 -12.97 0.65
N LEU A 10 9.72 -12.52 0.79
CA LEU A 10 8.77 -12.46 -0.31
C LEU A 10 9.20 -11.46 -1.38
N LEU A 11 9.56 -10.23 -0.99
CA LEU A 11 9.95 -9.17 -1.93
C LEU A 11 11.17 -9.57 -2.77
N ILE A 12 12.23 -10.05 -2.11
CA ILE A 12 13.46 -10.45 -2.79
C ILE A 12 13.27 -11.75 -3.58
N GLY A 13 12.50 -12.70 -3.04
CA GLY A 13 12.28 -13.99 -3.67
C GLY A 13 11.40 -13.93 -4.92
N SER A 14 10.36 -13.08 -4.92
CA SER A 14 9.43 -12.96 -6.04
C SER A 14 9.89 -11.99 -7.13
N GLN A 15 10.79 -11.06 -6.80
CA GLN A 15 11.36 -10.07 -7.74
C GLN A 15 10.27 -9.34 -8.54
N PRO A 16 9.25 -8.78 -7.86
CA PRO A 16 8.00 -8.42 -8.52
C PRO A 16 8.19 -7.22 -9.45
N ASP A 17 7.50 -7.23 -10.59
CA ASP A 17 7.42 -6.05 -11.47
C ASP A 17 6.57 -4.93 -10.86
N ALA A 18 5.61 -5.30 -10.02
CA ALA A 18 4.70 -4.36 -9.39
C ALA A 18 4.25 -4.80 -8.00
N PHE A 19 3.91 -3.84 -7.15
CA PHE A 19 3.32 -4.09 -5.84
C PHE A 19 2.19 -3.10 -5.50
N VAL A 20 1.34 -3.50 -4.56
CA VAL A 20 0.24 -2.70 -4.01
C VAL A 20 0.48 -2.53 -2.52
N VAL A 21 0.35 -1.30 -2.01
CA VAL A 21 0.45 -1.05 -0.57
C VAL A 21 -0.92 -1.25 0.07
N CYS A 22 -0.98 -2.11 1.09
CA CYS A 22 -2.19 -2.37 1.86
C CYS A 22 -2.17 -1.63 3.22
N HIS A 23 -3.26 -0.96 3.58
CA HIS A 23 -3.37 -0.21 4.83
C HIS A 23 -4.78 -0.23 5.43
N HIS A 24 -4.91 0.05 6.73
CA HIS A 24 -6.19 0.28 7.40
C HIS A 24 -6.30 1.75 7.78
N ALA A 25 -7.24 2.50 7.20
CA ALA A 25 -7.22 3.97 7.16
C ALA A 25 -7.14 4.67 8.53
N SER A 26 -7.69 4.08 9.58
CA SER A 26 -7.65 4.65 10.95
C SER A 26 -6.52 4.13 11.84
N ARG A 27 -5.68 3.20 11.34
CA ARG A 27 -4.65 2.57 12.16
C ARG A 27 -3.41 3.44 12.21
N SER A 28 -2.99 3.83 13.42
CA SER A 28 -1.78 4.64 13.65
C SER A 28 -0.60 3.84 14.19
N HIS A 29 -0.84 2.66 14.79
CA HIS A 29 0.17 1.82 15.41
C HIS A 29 0.12 0.40 14.86
N MET A 30 1.26 -0.30 14.95
CA MET A 30 1.35 -1.70 14.58
C MET A 30 0.48 -2.54 15.51
N ASP A 31 -0.29 -3.45 14.93
CA ASP A 31 -1.23 -4.28 15.68
C ASP A 31 -0.49 -5.18 16.69
N GLY A 32 -0.94 -5.17 17.94
CA GLY A 32 -0.25 -5.80 19.07
C GLY A 32 1.01 -5.07 19.59
N TRP A 33 1.33 -3.87 19.08
CA TRP A 33 2.50 -3.08 19.49
C TRP A 33 2.17 -1.59 19.60
N GLU A 34 1.56 -1.18 20.72
CA GLU A 34 1.07 0.18 20.95
C GLU A 34 2.14 1.27 20.89
N SER A 35 3.41 0.96 21.15
CA SER A 35 4.52 1.93 21.06
C SER A 35 5.12 2.06 19.66
N TYR A 36 4.67 1.28 18.69
CA TYR A 36 5.22 1.26 17.34
C TYR A 36 4.30 1.97 16.36
N ILE A 37 4.62 3.23 16.07
CA ILE A 37 3.91 4.05 15.08
C ILE A 37 4.12 3.45 13.68
N LEU A 38 3.06 3.45 12.87
CA LEU A 38 3.16 3.01 11.49
C LEU A 38 3.96 4.00 10.62
N PRO A 39 4.79 3.51 9.68
CA PRO A 39 5.34 4.36 8.65
C PRO A 39 4.23 4.96 7.79
N THR A 40 4.51 6.09 7.15
CA THR A 40 3.58 6.64 6.15
C THR A 40 3.56 5.75 4.90
N ILE A 41 2.52 5.90 4.07
CA ILE A 41 2.40 5.13 2.82
C ILE A 41 3.59 5.42 1.89
N GLU A 42 4.04 6.66 1.80
CA GLU A 42 5.22 7.08 1.03
C GLU A 42 6.47 6.35 1.50
N GLN A 43 6.70 6.29 2.81
CA GLN A 43 7.85 5.59 3.38
C GLN A 43 7.81 4.09 3.08
N VAL A 44 6.62 3.49 3.03
CA VAL A 44 6.47 2.08 2.62
C VAL A 44 6.80 1.91 1.14
N ILE A 45 6.31 2.79 0.26
CA ILE A 45 6.61 2.76 -1.17
C ILE A 45 8.11 2.92 -1.41
N GLU A 46 8.72 3.97 -0.85
CA GLU A 46 10.14 4.27 -0.99
C GLU A 46 11.02 3.08 -0.59
N ARG A 47 10.79 2.52 0.60
CA ARG A 47 11.58 1.39 1.10
C ARG A 47 11.36 0.11 0.30
N THR A 48 10.14 -0.15 -0.14
CA THR A 48 9.83 -1.36 -0.95
C THR A 48 10.49 -1.26 -2.32
N THR A 49 10.44 -0.08 -2.96
CA THR A 49 11.10 0.17 -4.24
C THR A 49 12.62 0.09 -4.11
N ASP A 50 13.21 0.76 -3.11
CA ASP A 50 14.65 0.75 -2.87
C ASP A 50 15.19 -0.68 -2.74
N ILE A 51 14.59 -1.47 -1.83
CA ILE A 51 14.99 -2.85 -1.57
C ILE A 51 14.71 -3.76 -2.77
N GLY A 52 13.51 -3.67 -3.37
CA GLY A 52 13.10 -4.53 -4.49
C GLY A 52 13.92 -4.28 -5.75
N SER A 53 14.38 -3.04 -5.96
CA SER A 53 15.18 -2.64 -7.13
C SER A 53 16.52 -3.36 -7.22
N LEU A 54 17.02 -3.89 -6.09
CA LEU A 54 18.24 -4.70 -6.04
C LEU A 54 18.11 -6.00 -6.85
N THR A 55 16.88 -6.52 -6.98
CA THR A 55 16.59 -7.74 -7.76
C THR A 55 15.81 -7.48 -9.03
N ASN A 56 14.93 -6.47 -9.05
CA ASN A 56 14.19 -6.05 -10.24
C ASN A 56 14.20 -4.52 -10.34
N PRO A 57 15.06 -3.92 -11.18
CA PRO A 57 15.15 -2.46 -11.33
C PRO A 57 13.86 -1.78 -11.82
N ASN A 58 12.90 -2.54 -12.35
CA ASN A 58 11.65 -2.03 -12.90
C ASN A 58 10.47 -2.08 -11.91
N ILE A 59 10.68 -2.57 -10.68
CA ILE A 59 9.64 -2.65 -9.66
C ILE A 59 8.93 -1.30 -9.48
N LYS A 60 7.59 -1.30 -9.51
CA LYS A 60 6.78 -0.09 -9.30
C LYS A 60 5.60 -0.31 -8.35
N CYS A 61 5.25 0.71 -7.57
CA CYS A 61 3.96 0.71 -6.87
C CYS A 61 2.86 1.03 -7.88
N VAL A 62 1.81 0.21 -7.94
CA VAL A 62 0.68 0.40 -8.88
C VAL A 62 -0.62 0.84 -8.20
N GLY A 63 -0.63 0.97 -6.88
CA GLY A 63 -1.80 1.46 -6.18
C GLY A 63 -1.80 1.17 -4.69
N ILE A 64 -2.83 1.71 -4.02
CA ILE A 64 -3.06 1.60 -2.59
C ILE A 64 -4.40 0.92 -2.36
N SER A 65 -4.39 -0.20 -1.64
CA SER A 65 -5.58 -0.89 -1.18
C SER A 65 -5.81 -0.54 0.29
N VAL A 66 -6.93 0.11 0.59
CA VAL A 66 -7.22 0.59 1.93
C VAL A 66 -8.48 -0.04 2.51
N ASN A 67 -8.40 -0.57 3.73
CA ASN A 67 -9.57 -0.96 4.50
C ASN A 67 -10.18 0.29 5.15
N THR A 68 -11.42 0.60 4.77
CA THR A 68 -12.21 1.74 5.29
C THR A 68 -13.51 1.30 5.97
N SER A 69 -13.57 0.05 6.44
CA SER A 69 -14.76 -0.52 7.09
C SER A 69 -15.24 0.27 8.32
N GLY A 70 -14.35 1.01 8.99
CA GLY A 70 -14.67 1.88 10.12
C GLY A 70 -15.01 3.33 9.76
N MET A 71 -15.14 3.67 8.48
CA MET A 71 -15.41 5.03 8.00
C MET A 71 -16.81 5.16 7.40
N SER A 72 -17.39 6.36 7.45
CA SER A 72 -18.56 6.67 6.64
C SER A 72 -18.21 6.68 5.15
N GLU A 73 -19.23 6.61 4.29
CA GLU A 73 -19.04 6.68 2.84
C GLU A 73 -18.29 7.95 2.43
N GLN A 74 -18.72 9.13 2.90
CA GLN A 74 -18.03 10.39 2.58
C GLN A 74 -16.57 10.40 3.04
N GLN A 75 -16.30 9.93 4.27
CA GLN A 75 -14.93 9.87 4.79
C GLN A 75 -14.03 8.95 3.97
N ARG A 76 -14.56 7.82 3.49
CA ARG A 76 -13.85 6.88 2.61
C ARG A 76 -13.50 7.54 1.29
N GLU A 77 -14.47 8.18 0.64
CA GLU A 77 -14.26 8.84 -0.65
C GLU A 77 -13.22 9.94 -0.53
N ASP A 78 -13.35 10.80 0.48
CA ASP A 78 -12.41 11.89 0.75
C ASP A 78 -11.00 11.34 1.01
N TYR A 79 -10.87 10.32 1.86
CA TYR A 79 -9.59 9.68 2.16
C TYR A 79 -8.93 9.11 0.91
N CYS A 80 -9.67 8.33 0.11
CA CYS A 80 -9.13 7.71 -1.10
C CYS A 80 -8.75 8.77 -2.14
N ALA A 81 -9.56 9.82 -2.31
CA ALA A 81 -9.28 10.93 -3.21
C ALA A 81 -8.01 11.70 -2.79
N ASP A 82 -7.86 11.99 -1.50
CA ASP A 82 -6.69 12.71 -0.97
C ASP A 82 -5.41 11.89 -1.12
N VAL A 83 -5.42 10.60 -0.77
CA VAL A 83 -4.27 9.72 -0.94
C VAL A 83 -3.92 9.58 -2.42
N SER A 84 -4.93 9.36 -3.28
CA SER A 84 -4.74 9.24 -4.72
C SER A 84 -4.08 10.49 -5.32
N LYS A 85 -4.62 11.67 -4.97
CA LYS A 85 -4.08 12.96 -5.40
C LYS A 85 -2.66 13.19 -4.90
N LYS A 86 -2.37 12.83 -3.66
CA LYS A 86 -1.06 13.03 -3.04
C LYS A 86 0.02 12.16 -3.69
N LEU A 87 -0.31 10.92 -4.02
CA LEU A 87 0.65 9.92 -4.52
C LEU A 87 0.69 9.82 -6.04
N GLY A 88 -0.32 10.34 -6.74
CA GLY A 88 -0.47 10.14 -8.18
C GLY A 88 -0.73 8.67 -8.56
N LEU A 89 -1.26 7.88 -7.64
CA LEU A 89 -1.54 6.45 -7.79
C LEU A 89 -2.98 6.16 -7.37
N PRO A 90 -3.66 5.16 -7.96
CA PRO A 90 -5.01 4.81 -7.54
C PRO A 90 -5.03 4.37 -6.07
N CYS A 91 -5.94 4.95 -5.29
CA CYS A 91 -6.27 4.49 -3.94
C CYS A 91 -7.72 4.05 -3.91
N ILE A 92 -7.97 2.81 -3.48
CA ILE A 92 -9.29 2.19 -3.42
C ILE A 92 -9.47 1.39 -2.14
N ASP A 93 -10.69 1.37 -1.61
CA ASP A 93 -11.19 0.24 -0.83
C ASP A 93 -11.69 -0.89 -1.77
N PRO A 94 -11.06 -2.09 -1.75
CA PRO A 94 -11.40 -3.16 -2.69
C PRO A 94 -12.77 -3.79 -2.43
N HIS A 95 -13.32 -3.67 -1.22
CA HIS A 95 -14.66 -4.20 -0.92
C HIS A 95 -15.77 -3.26 -1.40
N VAL A 96 -15.46 -1.98 -1.61
CA VAL A 96 -16.44 -0.94 -1.96
C VAL A 96 -16.32 -0.54 -3.42
N HIS A 97 -15.11 -0.25 -3.88
CA HIS A 97 -14.88 0.25 -5.25
C HIS A 97 -14.48 -0.85 -6.24
N GLY A 98 -14.20 -2.07 -5.76
CA GLY A 98 -13.52 -3.09 -6.54
C GLY A 98 -12.04 -2.75 -6.81
N THR A 99 -11.41 -3.50 -7.72
CA THR A 99 -9.95 -3.46 -7.94
C THR A 99 -9.53 -2.89 -9.29
N ASP A 100 -10.48 -2.54 -10.16
CA ASP A 100 -10.23 -2.26 -11.57
C ASP A 100 -9.20 -1.16 -11.77
N LYS A 101 -9.27 -0.04 -11.03
CA LYS A 101 -8.31 1.07 -11.13
C LYS A 101 -6.86 0.66 -10.89
N ILE A 102 -6.62 -0.29 -9.98
CA ILE A 102 -5.27 -0.82 -9.72
C ILE A 102 -4.84 -1.75 -10.84
N ILE A 103 -5.75 -2.60 -11.33
CA ILE A 103 -5.48 -3.52 -12.44
C ILE A 103 -5.15 -2.73 -13.71
N ASP A 104 -5.91 -1.69 -14.03
CA ASP A 104 -5.65 -0.81 -15.17
C ASP A 104 -4.25 -0.19 -15.10
N THR A 105 -3.81 0.23 -13.91
CA THR A 105 -2.46 0.78 -13.68
C THR A 105 -1.37 -0.30 -13.78
N LEU A 106 -1.68 -1.54 -13.40
CA LEU A 106 -0.77 -2.67 -13.48
C LEU A 106 -0.51 -3.10 -14.94
N VAL A 107 -1.55 -3.13 -15.77
CA VAL A 107 -1.47 -3.62 -17.15
C VAL A 107 -1.09 -2.54 -18.19
N ALA A 108 -1.07 -1.27 -17.78
CA ALA A 108 -0.60 -0.13 -18.58
C ALA A 108 0.93 -0.05 -18.64
#